data_AF-A0A954NJ00-F1
#
_entry.id   AF-A0A954NJ00-F1
#
_cell.length_a   1.000
_cell.length_b   1.000
_cell.length_c   1.000
_cell.angle_alpha   90.00
_cell.angle_beta   90.00
_cell.angle_gamma   90.00
#
_symmetry.space_group_name_H-M   'P 1'
#
loop_
_entity.id
_entity.type
_entity.pdbx_description
1 polymer ?
#
loop_
_entity_poly.entity_id
_entity_poly.type
_entity_poly.pdbx_seq_one_letter_code
_entity_poly.pdbx_strand_id
1 'polypeptide(L)'
;MKMNRSMVLAAAAALLMPVSAMADGWGHLRGRIVVEGEVPAAEQLDVNKDVQVCGRAPLFDESLIVGEGGGLQNVVVCLMQSSRKKQEPAIHPDYANASDETPVLDNNACRFEPHVTVMTTAQKLRISNSDAVGHNANCQSIVNPFNPNIPPGGSIDIEMKGADNTPVSVVCGAHPWMKSVLLVRDEPYVAISSETGEFEIKNLPDGEWTFVFWHERGGRTKAGGYLMSLMQDGEKVGGRLGDLEVTIKDGEVTDLGTLTIAIGDLVP
;
A
#
# COMPACT_ATOMS: atom_id res chain seq x y z
N MET A 1 4.58 57.87 -58.41
CA MET A 1 5.43 56.84 -57.79
C MET A 1 5.54 57.12 -56.29
N LYS A 2 4.72 56.47 -55.47
CA LYS A 2 4.86 56.45 -54.01
C LYS A 2 5.03 54.99 -53.60
N MET A 3 6.11 54.75 -52.87
CA MET A 3 6.64 53.43 -52.54
C MET A 3 6.01 53.00 -51.20
N ASN A 4 5.16 51.97 -51.21
CA ASN A 4 4.61 51.39 -49.99
C ASN A 4 5.58 50.30 -49.49
N ARG A 5 6.14 50.52 -48.31
CA ARG A 5 6.89 49.51 -47.55
C ARG A 5 5.88 48.68 -46.77
N SER A 6 5.66 47.44 -47.18
CA SER A 6 4.94 46.44 -46.38
C SER A 6 5.96 45.65 -45.55
N MET A 7 5.96 45.86 -44.23
CA MET A 7 6.64 45.00 -43.27
C MET A 7 5.94 43.64 -43.25
N VAL A 8 6.68 42.58 -43.54
CA VAL A 8 6.25 41.20 -43.32
C VAL A 8 6.60 40.84 -41.86
N LEU A 9 5.59 40.69 -41.01
CA LEU A 9 5.73 40.03 -39.71
C LEU A 9 5.78 38.52 -39.96
N ALA A 10 6.92 37.88 -39.70
CA ALA A 10 7.01 36.43 -39.63
C ALA A 10 6.58 35.98 -38.23
N ALA A 11 5.40 35.38 -38.10
CA ALA A 11 4.98 34.71 -36.88
C ALA A 11 5.70 33.36 -36.80
N ALA A 12 6.65 33.23 -35.87
CA ALA A 12 7.24 31.94 -35.53
C ALA A 12 6.21 31.15 -34.71
N ALA A 13 5.53 30.20 -35.36
CA ALA A 13 4.71 29.21 -34.66
C ALA A 13 5.64 28.21 -33.97
N ALA A 14 5.79 28.34 -32.65
CA ALA A 14 6.37 27.28 -31.84
C ALA A 14 5.40 26.10 -31.84
N LEU A 15 5.73 25.03 -32.58
CA LEU A 15 5.07 23.75 -32.43
C LEU A 15 5.38 23.22 -31.03
N LEU A 16 4.45 23.41 -30.11
CA LEU A 16 4.33 22.58 -28.90
C LEU A 16 3.86 21.21 -29.37
N MET A 17 4.80 20.28 -29.56
CA MET A 17 4.43 18.88 -29.68
C MET A 17 3.93 18.40 -28.32
N PRO A 18 2.72 17.83 -28.22
CA PRO A 18 2.33 17.12 -27.03
C PRO A 18 3.25 15.92 -26.88
N VAL A 19 3.95 15.82 -25.75
CA VAL A 19 4.58 14.57 -25.33
C VAL A 19 3.46 13.66 -24.89
N SER A 20 2.88 12.90 -25.83
CA SER A 20 2.09 11.74 -25.49
C SER A 20 3.06 10.65 -25.05
N ALA A 21 3.21 10.44 -23.75
CA ALA A 21 3.78 9.21 -23.24
C ALA A 21 2.72 8.12 -23.39
N MET A 22 2.68 7.49 -24.57
CA MET A 22 1.98 6.23 -24.77
C MET A 22 2.86 5.14 -24.16
N ALA A 23 2.42 4.54 -23.05
CA ALA A 23 2.98 3.27 -22.62
C ALA A 23 2.48 2.21 -23.61
N ASP A 24 3.30 1.87 -24.60
CA ASP A 24 2.96 0.83 -25.59
C ASP A 24 3.31 -0.59 -25.09
N GLY A 25 3.71 -0.74 -23.83
CA GLY A 25 4.14 -2.01 -23.25
C GLY A 25 3.94 -2.11 -21.74
N TRP A 26 3.91 -3.34 -21.24
CA TRP A 26 3.62 -3.68 -19.85
C TRP A 26 4.55 -4.76 -19.33
N GLY A 27 5.03 -4.60 -18.10
CA GLY A 27 5.87 -5.58 -17.42
C GLY A 27 5.38 -5.90 -16.01
N HIS A 28 6.14 -6.70 -15.29
CA HIS A 28 5.85 -7.07 -13.90
C HIS A 28 7.03 -6.74 -12.99
N LEU A 29 6.75 -6.51 -11.72
CA LEU A 29 7.75 -6.36 -10.67
C LEU A 29 7.52 -7.44 -9.63
N ARG A 30 8.58 -8.12 -9.19
CA ARG A 30 8.52 -9.01 -8.04
C ARG A 30 9.74 -8.87 -7.14
N GLY A 31 9.64 -9.45 -5.96
CA GLY A 31 10.77 -9.61 -5.05
C GLY A 31 10.36 -10.33 -3.79
N ARG A 32 11.31 -10.45 -2.86
CA ARG A 32 11.09 -11.06 -1.55
C ARG A 32 11.73 -10.21 -0.46
N ILE A 33 11.06 -10.06 0.68
CA ILE A 33 11.53 -9.26 1.81
C ILE A 33 11.72 -10.19 3.01
N VAL A 34 12.92 -10.18 3.59
CA VAL A 34 13.32 -11.10 4.65
C VAL A 34 13.84 -10.34 5.86
N VAL A 35 13.42 -10.75 7.05
CA VAL A 35 13.95 -10.26 8.32
C VAL A 35 15.20 -11.06 8.70
N GLU A 36 16.26 -10.34 9.06
CA GLU A 36 17.49 -10.90 9.62
C GLU A 36 17.56 -10.65 11.14
N GLY A 37 17.98 -11.69 11.87
CA GLY A 37 18.13 -11.65 13.32
C GLY A 37 17.10 -12.49 14.07
N GLU A 38 17.12 -12.39 15.40
CA GLU A 38 16.19 -13.10 16.26
C GLU A 38 14.84 -12.38 16.30
N VAL A 39 13.83 -13.01 15.71
CA VAL A 39 12.46 -12.48 15.71
C VAL A 39 11.82 -12.76 17.08
N PRO A 40 11.32 -11.73 17.79
CA PRO A 40 10.66 -11.93 19.06
C PRO A 40 9.35 -12.71 18.88
N ALA A 41 8.96 -13.47 19.89
CA ALA A 41 7.63 -14.06 19.93
C ALA A 41 6.55 -12.97 19.91
N ALA A 42 5.45 -13.20 19.19
CA ALA A 42 4.34 -12.27 19.15
C ALA A 42 3.77 -12.04 20.57
N GLU A 43 3.53 -10.77 20.91
CA GLU A 43 2.97 -10.39 22.21
C GLU A 43 1.51 -10.83 22.29
N GLN A 44 1.12 -11.48 23.39
CA GLN A 44 -0.28 -11.78 23.65
C GLN A 44 -1.01 -10.50 24.08
N LEU A 45 -2.11 -10.18 23.40
CA LEU A 45 -2.93 -9.00 23.65
C LEU A 45 -3.80 -9.16 24.90
N ASP A 46 -3.95 -8.09 25.68
CA ASP A 46 -4.85 -8.03 26.83
C ASP A 46 -6.32 -7.87 26.40
N VAL A 47 -7.02 -9.00 26.28
CA VAL A 47 -8.46 -9.03 25.98
C VAL A 47 -9.26 -8.87 27.27
N ASN A 48 -9.56 -7.62 27.61
CA ASN A 48 -10.22 -7.25 28.87
C ASN A 48 -11.70 -6.81 28.73
N LYS A 49 -12.25 -6.84 27.51
CA LYS A 49 -13.65 -6.52 27.22
C LYS A 49 -14.31 -7.64 26.43
N ASP A 50 -15.62 -7.79 26.60
CA ASP A 50 -16.43 -8.84 25.95
C ASP A 50 -15.75 -10.22 26.02
N VAL A 51 -15.11 -10.52 27.15
CA VAL A 51 -14.21 -11.68 27.32
C VAL A 51 -14.91 -13.01 27.00
N GLN A 52 -16.22 -13.08 27.19
CA GLN A 52 -17.02 -14.27 26.83
C GLN A 52 -17.06 -14.56 25.33
N VAL A 53 -16.83 -13.54 24.49
CA VAL A 53 -16.77 -13.64 23.03
C VAL A 53 -15.32 -13.50 22.55
N CYS A 54 -14.66 -12.39 22.89
CA CYS A 54 -13.31 -12.08 22.41
C CYS A 54 -12.19 -12.84 23.13
N GLY A 55 -12.43 -13.31 24.35
CA GLY A 55 -11.45 -14.03 25.17
C GLY A 55 -11.49 -15.55 25.01
N ARG A 56 -12.21 -16.07 24.01
CA ARG A 56 -12.37 -17.52 23.78
C ARG A 56 -11.08 -18.20 23.30
N ALA A 57 -10.18 -17.43 22.69
CA ALA A 57 -8.84 -17.84 22.30
C ALA A 57 -7.86 -16.69 22.58
N PRO A 58 -6.58 -16.98 22.84
CA PRO A 58 -5.57 -15.93 22.95
C PRO A 58 -5.43 -15.19 21.62
N LEU A 59 -5.40 -13.85 21.69
CA LEU A 59 -5.06 -12.99 20.57
C LEU A 59 -3.61 -12.51 20.73
N PHE A 60 -2.89 -12.44 19.63
CA PHE A 60 -1.50 -11.97 19.53
C PHE A 60 -1.38 -10.75 18.62
N ASP A 61 -0.38 -9.91 18.87
CA ASP A 61 -0.07 -8.75 18.04
C ASP A 61 0.36 -9.17 16.62
N GLU A 62 -0.33 -8.65 15.60
CA GLU A 62 -0.13 -8.96 14.18
C GLU A 62 0.71 -7.89 13.44
N SER A 63 1.20 -6.89 14.15
CA SER A 63 2.04 -5.83 13.57
C SER A 63 3.42 -6.33 13.12
N LEU A 64 3.89 -7.49 13.62
CA LEU A 64 5.07 -8.18 13.10
C LEU A 64 4.75 -9.67 12.90
N ILE A 65 4.63 -10.09 11.65
CA ILE A 65 4.51 -11.50 11.29
C ILE A 65 5.69 -11.85 10.38
N VAL A 66 6.49 -12.81 10.83
CA VAL A 66 7.64 -13.33 10.08
C VAL A 66 7.43 -14.82 9.86
N GLY A 67 7.27 -15.22 8.61
CA GLY A 67 7.08 -16.60 8.22
C GLY A 67 8.39 -17.38 8.08
N GLU A 68 8.29 -18.56 7.48
CA GLU A 68 9.43 -19.44 7.26
C GLU A 68 10.54 -18.76 6.43
N GLY A 69 11.80 -19.07 6.77
CA GLY A 69 12.95 -18.48 6.09
C GLY A 69 13.04 -16.96 6.22
N GLY A 70 12.42 -16.39 7.28
CA GLY A 70 12.46 -14.97 7.61
C GLY A 70 11.52 -14.09 6.78
N GLY A 71 10.56 -14.65 6.03
CA GLY A 71 9.68 -13.87 5.16
C GLY A 71 8.88 -12.82 5.94
N LEU A 72 9.05 -11.53 5.61
CA LEU A 72 8.30 -10.45 6.25
C LEU A 72 6.94 -10.29 5.56
N GLN A 73 5.86 -10.66 6.25
CA GLN A 73 4.50 -10.48 5.75
C GLN A 73 4.05 -9.02 5.87
N ASN A 74 3.01 -8.64 5.12
CA ASN A 74 2.30 -7.36 5.28
C ASN A 74 3.12 -6.11 4.93
N VAL A 75 4.20 -6.26 4.16
CA VAL A 75 4.88 -5.12 3.55
C VAL A 75 4.06 -4.62 2.38
N VAL A 76 3.64 -3.36 2.45
CA VAL A 76 2.95 -2.68 1.36
C VAL A 76 4.01 -2.11 0.42
N VAL A 77 4.10 -2.68 -0.77
CA VAL A 77 4.97 -2.22 -1.86
C VAL A 77 4.12 -1.41 -2.81
N CYS A 78 4.40 -0.12 -2.98
CA CYS A 78 3.59 0.72 -3.86
C CYS A 78 4.43 1.68 -4.70
N LEU A 79 3.89 1.98 -5.88
CA LEU A 79 4.42 3.01 -6.76
C LEU A 79 4.31 4.38 -6.08
N MET A 80 5.44 5.06 -5.97
CA MET A 80 5.55 6.41 -5.45
C MET A 80 5.80 7.38 -6.61
N GLN A 81 4.88 8.32 -6.81
CA GLN A 81 5.13 9.41 -7.76
C GLN A 81 6.26 10.29 -7.25
N SER A 82 7.30 10.46 -8.06
CA SER A 82 8.40 11.36 -7.75
C SER A 82 7.90 12.80 -7.67
N SER A 83 8.21 13.50 -6.58
CA SER A 83 7.93 14.94 -6.47
C SER A 83 8.67 15.78 -7.50
N ARG A 84 9.74 15.24 -8.11
CA ARG A 84 10.57 15.89 -9.13
C ARG A 84 10.14 15.58 -10.57
N LYS A 85 9.48 14.43 -10.79
CA LYS A 85 8.96 13.99 -12.09
C LYS A 85 7.55 13.45 -11.87
N LYS A 86 6.53 14.30 -12.05
CA LYS A 86 5.14 13.83 -12.04
C LYS A 86 4.90 13.01 -13.30
N GLN A 87 4.82 11.69 -13.14
CA GLN A 87 4.35 10.76 -14.15
C GLN A 87 3.00 10.24 -13.67
N GLU A 88 2.01 10.30 -14.54
CA GLU A 88 0.72 9.66 -14.32
C GLU A 88 0.80 8.27 -14.98
N PRO A 89 0.89 7.19 -14.19
CA PRO A 89 1.03 5.87 -14.77
C PRO A 89 -0.27 5.48 -15.49
N ALA A 90 -0.14 5.05 -16.75
CA ALA A 90 -1.28 4.49 -17.47
C ALA A 90 -1.84 3.29 -16.69
N ILE A 91 -3.16 3.12 -16.64
CA ILE A 91 -3.80 1.99 -15.96
C ILE A 91 -3.98 0.85 -16.96
N HIS A 92 -3.45 -0.34 -16.66
CA HIS A 92 -3.61 -1.51 -17.53
C HIS A 92 -5.11 -1.90 -17.67
N PRO A 93 -5.58 -2.31 -18.87
CA PRO A 93 -6.97 -2.74 -19.08
C PRO A 93 -7.48 -3.85 -18.14
N ASP A 94 -6.61 -4.75 -17.69
CA ASP A 94 -6.94 -5.77 -16.67
C ASP A 94 -7.48 -5.16 -15.37
N TYR A 95 -7.13 -3.91 -15.06
CA TYR A 95 -7.65 -3.19 -13.90
C TYR A 95 -8.93 -2.40 -14.19
N ALA A 96 -9.45 -2.43 -15.43
CA ALA A 96 -10.65 -1.67 -15.81
C ALA A 96 -11.89 -2.06 -15.01
N ASN A 97 -11.97 -3.32 -14.56
CA ASN A 97 -13.07 -3.83 -13.74
C ASN A 97 -12.73 -3.86 -12.24
N ALA A 98 -11.62 -3.25 -11.80
CA ALA A 98 -11.25 -3.25 -10.38
C ALA A 98 -12.35 -2.65 -9.50
N SER A 99 -13.15 -1.71 -10.04
CA SER A 99 -14.33 -1.13 -9.37
C SER A 99 -15.45 -2.12 -9.07
N ASP A 100 -15.51 -3.26 -9.77
CA ASP A 100 -16.51 -4.31 -9.54
C ASP A 100 -16.16 -5.16 -8.32
N GLU A 101 -14.89 -5.15 -7.91
CA GLU A 101 -14.44 -5.77 -6.68
C GLU A 101 -14.72 -4.85 -5.48
N THR A 102 -15.19 -5.45 -4.40
CA THR A 102 -15.44 -4.75 -3.13
C THR A 102 -14.53 -5.38 -2.07
N PRO A 103 -13.36 -4.78 -1.78
CA PRO A 103 -12.53 -5.20 -0.66
C PRO A 103 -13.36 -5.25 0.62
N VAL A 104 -13.18 -6.30 1.41
CA VAL A 104 -13.91 -6.52 2.67
C VAL A 104 -12.92 -6.38 3.83
N LEU A 105 -13.29 -5.59 4.83
CA LEU A 105 -12.66 -5.53 6.14
C LEU A 105 -13.65 -6.05 7.18
N ASP A 106 -13.51 -7.29 7.58
CA ASP A 106 -14.44 -7.96 8.49
C ASP A 106 -13.99 -7.83 9.95
N ASN A 107 -14.95 -7.65 10.86
CA ASN A 107 -14.71 -7.90 12.28
C ASN A 107 -14.94 -9.39 12.53
N ASN A 108 -13.87 -10.15 12.72
CA ASN A 108 -13.90 -11.59 12.85
C ASN A 108 -12.93 -12.04 13.94
N ALA A 109 -13.41 -12.86 14.87
CA ALA A 109 -12.66 -13.32 16.03
C ALA A 109 -12.07 -12.16 16.86
N CYS A 110 -12.81 -11.06 16.96
CA CYS A 110 -12.42 -9.81 17.59
C CYS A 110 -11.08 -9.26 17.06
N ARG A 111 -10.91 -9.35 15.74
CA ARG A 111 -9.88 -8.72 14.92
C ARG A 111 -10.49 -8.10 13.67
N PHE A 112 -9.72 -7.25 13.00
CA PHE A 112 -10.01 -6.86 11.62
C PHE A 112 -9.32 -7.83 10.66
N GLU A 113 -10.07 -8.38 9.72
CA GLU A 113 -9.57 -9.32 8.71
C GLU A 113 -9.90 -8.81 7.30
N PRO A 114 -8.91 -8.64 6.41
CA PRO A 114 -7.47 -8.82 6.64
C PRO A 114 -6.85 -7.71 7.51
N HIS A 115 -5.68 -7.99 8.08
CA HIS A 115 -4.92 -7.00 8.86
C HIS A 115 -4.43 -5.82 8.01
N VAL A 116 -4.11 -6.05 6.74
CA VAL A 116 -3.71 -5.01 5.78
C VAL A 116 -4.60 -5.08 4.55
N THR A 117 -5.25 -3.97 4.23
CA THR A 117 -6.07 -3.81 3.02
C THR A 117 -5.48 -2.72 2.13
N VAL A 118 -5.27 -3.04 0.87
CA VAL A 118 -4.93 -2.07 -0.19
C VAL A 118 -6.09 -2.03 -1.18
N MET A 119 -6.45 -0.83 -1.64
CA MET A 119 -7.56 -0.65 -2.58
C MET A 119 -7.38 0.60 -3.42
N THR A 120 -8.17 0.73 -4.49
CA THR A 120 -8.20 1.95 -5.29
C THR A 120 -9.40 2.85 -4.95
N THR A 121 -9.32 4.12 -5.33
CA THR A 121 -10.44 5.09 -5.21
C THR A 121 -11.65 4.73 -6.07
N ALA A 122 -11.49 3.83 -7.04
CA ALA A 122 -12.59 3.30 -7.85
C ALA A 122 -13.45 2.27 -7.12
N GLN A 123 -12.97 1.74 -5.99
CA GLN A 123 -13.62 0.69 -5.21
C GLN A 123 -14.39 1.26 -4.01
N LYS A 124 -15.37 0.47 -3.53
CA LYS A 124 -15.96 0.67 -2.20
C LYS A 124 -15.33 -0.30 -1.21
N LEU A 125 -15.10 0.16 0.03
CA LEU A 125 -14.71 -0.71 1.12
C LEU A 125 -15.97 -1.23 1.82
N ARG A 126 -16.15 -2.54 1.88
CA ARG A 126 -17.17 -3.14 2.75
C ARG A 126 -16.58 -3.42 4.12
N ILE A 127 -17.21 -2.89 5.15
CA ILE A 127 -16.90 -3.23 6.53
C ILE A 127 -18.02 -4.14 7.04
N SER A 128 -17.70 -5.37 7.41
CA SER A 128 -18.65 -6.35 7.93
C SER A 128 -18.32 -6.75 9.37
N ASN A 129 -19.23 -7.46 10.02
CA ASN A 129 -19.01 -7.98 11.36
C ASN A 129 -19.56 -9.41 11.50
N SER A 130 -18.66 -10.38 11.48
CA SER A 130 -18.94 -11.80 11.73
C SER A 130 -18.98 -12.16 13.22
N ASP A 131 -18.49 -11.28 14.10
CA ASP A 131 -18.53 -11.50 15.54
C ASP A 131 -19.94 -11.33 16.14
N ALA A 132 -20.13 -11.93 17.32
CA ALA A 132 -21.38 -11.85 18.08
C ALA A 132 -21.50 -10.58 18.94
N VAL A 133 -20.54 -9.65 18.84
CA VAL A 133 -20.54 -8.36 19.55
C VAL A 133 -20.38 -7.21 18.56
N GLY A 134 -20.80 -6.01 18.95
CA GLY A 134 -20.68 -4.83 18.09
C GLY A 134 -19.26 -4.28 18.08
N HIS A 135 -18.77 -3.88 16.92
CA HIS A 135 -17.47 -3.25 16.73
C HIS A 135 -17.63 -1.88 16.06
N ASN A 136 -16.61 -1.04 16.15
CA ASN A 136 -16.52 0.19 15.37
C ASN A 136 -15.23 0.19 14.57
N ALA A 137 -15.24 0.78 13.37
CA ALA A 137 -14.07 0.85 12.50
C ALA A 137 -13.62 2.30 12.32
N ASN A 138 -12.78 2.81 13.21
CA ASN A 138 -12.30 4.20 13.16
C ASN A 138 -11.07 4.32 12.25
N CYS A 139 -11.26 4.73 11.01
CA CYS A 139 -10.19 5.03 10.07
C CYS A 139 -9.58 6.41 10.36
N GLN A 140 -8.29 6.43 10.61
CA GLN A 140 -7.51 7.62 10.95
C GLN A 140 -6.98 8.38 9.73
N SER A 141 -7.49 8.08 8.53
CA SER A 141 -7.14 8.84 7.32
C SER A 141 -7.58 10.30 7.42
N ILE A 142 -6.73 11.20 6.93
CA ILE A 142 -7.09 12.61 6.72
C ILE A 142 -8.03 12.76 5.51
N VAL A 143 -7.86 11.93 4.49
CA VAL A 143 -8.61 11.99 3.21
C VAL A 143 -9.92 11.23 3.31
N ASN A 144 -9.87 10.04 3.90
CA ASN A 144 -10.95 9.05 4.01
C ASN A 144 -11.39 8.77 5.47
N PRO A 145 -11.67 9.78 6.32
CA PRO A 145 -12.07 9.52 7.71
C PRO A 145 -13.46 8.89 7.78
N PHE A 146 -13.60 7.82 8.58
CA PHE A 146 -14.88 7.19 8.90
C PHE A 146 -14.80 6.50 10.28
N ASN A 147 -15.95 6.33 10.94
CA ASN A 147 -16.04 5.60 12.20
C ASN A 147 -17.46 5.00 12.41
N PRO A 148 -17.91 4.08 11.54
CA PRO A 148 -19.20 3.42 11.72
C PRO A 148 -19.15 2.45 12.90
N ASN A 149 -20.29 2.25 13.54
CA ASN A 149 -20.55 1.09 14.39
C ASN A 149 -21.21 0.00 13.55
N ILE A 150 -20.73 -1.23 13.64
CA ILE A 150 -21.20 -2.38 12.88
C ILE A 150 -21.77 -3.38 13.89
N PRO A 151 -23.11 -3.55 13.97
CA PRO A 151 -23.70 -4.53 14.88
C PRO A 151 -23.34 -5.97 14.44
N PRO A 152 -23.52 -6.98 15.31
CA PRO A 152 -23.33 -8.39 14.94
C PRO A 152 -24.08 -8.76 13.66
N GLY A 153 -23.40 -9.38 12.71
CA GLY A 153 -23.94 -9.76 11.40
C GLY A 153 -24.24 -8.59 10.46
N GLY A 154 -23.89 -7.36 10.84
CA GLY A 154 -24.10 -6.16 10.03
C GLY A 154 -22.98 -5.91 9.02
N SER A 155 -23.25 -5.02 8.07
CA SER A 155 -22.24 -4.51 7.14
C SER A 155 -22.56 -3.10 6.65
N ILE A 156 -21.54 -2.36 6.22
CA ILE A 156 -21.67 -1.05 5.59
C ILE A 156 -20.62 -0.90 4.48
N ASP A 157 -21.02 -0.29 3.36
CA ASP A 157 -20.09 0.07 2.28
C ASP A 157 -19.69 1.55 2.43
N ILE A 158 -18.39 1.83 2.33
CA ILE A 158 -17.80 3.15 2.43
C ILE A 158 -17.17 3.51 1.08
N GLU A 159 -17.55 4.68 0.55
CA GLU A 159 -16.93 5.26 -0.64
C GLU A 159 -15.66 6.04 -0.26
N MET A 160 -14.60 5.86 -1.04
CA MET A 160 -13.33 6.57 -0.83
C MET A 160 -13.36 7.92 -1.54
N LYS A 161 -12.85 8.96 -0.87
CA LYS A 161 -12.84 10.35 -1.37
C LYS A 161 -11.59 10.68 -2.18
N GLY A 162 -10.51 9.93 -2.01
CA GLY A 162 -9.24 10.14 -2.70
C GLY A 162 -8.14 9.23 -2.20
N ALA A 163 -6.98 9.25 -2.86
CA ALA A 163 -5.82 8.49 -2.44
C ALA A 163 -5.19 9.00 -1.15
N ASP A 164 -4.70 8.08 -0.34
CA ASP A 164 -3.86 8.34 0.82
C ASP A 164 -2.38 8.41 0.41
N ASN A 165 -1.62 9.29 1.08
CA ASN A 165 -0.18 9.44 0.84
C ASN A 165 0.65 8.29 1.44
N THR A 166 0.11 7.63 2.47
CA THR A 166 0.76 6.53 3.22
C THR A 166 -0.35 5.64 3.79
N PRO A 167 -0.07 4.36 4.09
CA PRO A 167 -1.03 3.53 4.81
C PRO A 167 -1.45 4.15 6.14
N VAL A 168 -2.73 3.99 6.49
CA VAL A 168 -3.40 4.59 7.66
C VAL A 168 -3.95 3.50 8.57
N SER A 169 -4.06 3.79 9.86
CA SER A 169 -4.65 2.83 10.81
C SER A 169 -6.18 2.88 10.82
N VAL A 170 -6.80 1.72 10.94
CA VAL A 170 -8.21 1.54 11.31
C VAL A 170 -8.24 0.84 12.66
N VAL A 171 -8.97 1.40 13.63
CA VAL A 171 -8.98 0.90 15.02
C VAL A 171 -10.39 0.73 15.56
N CYS A 172 -10.59 -0.25 16.44
CA CYS A 172 -11.81 -0.35 17.22
C CYS A 172 -11.63 0.43 18.53
N GLY A 173 -12.53 1.37 18.79
CA GLY A 173 -12.55 2.12 20.06
C GLY A 173 -13.13 1.30 21.20
N ALA A 174 -14.06 0.39 20.90
CA ALA A 174 -14.61 -0.53 21.88
C ALA A 174 -13.59 -1.58 22.32
N HIS A 175 -12.78 -2.08 21.39
CA HIS A 175 -11.80 -3.17 21.59
C HIS A 175 -10.39 -2.69 21.18
N PRO A 176 -9.62 -2.06 22.10
CA PRO A 176 -8.40 -1.33 21.76
C PRO A 176 -7.27 -2.17 21.14
N TRP A 177 -7.36 -3.50 21.22
CA TRP A 177 -6.43 -4.44 20.60
C TRP A 177 -6.69 -4.63 19.10
N MET A 178 -7.87 -4.28 18.60
CA MET A 178 -8.21 -4.40 17.17
C MET A 178 -7.65 -3.23 16.39
N LYS A 179 -6.69 -3.53 15.53
CA LYS A 179 -6.06 -2.60 14.60
C LYS A 179 -5.90 -3.28 13.25
N SER A 180 -6.09 -2.52 12.18
CA SER A 180 -5.68 -2.88 10.82
C SER A 180 -5.08 -1.68 10.12
N VAL A 181 -4.57 -1.92 8.93
CA VAL A 181 -3.98 -0.92 8.04
C VAL A 181 -4.79 -0.85 6.75
N LEU A 182 -5.09 0.36 6.30
CA LEU A 182 -5.73 0.62 5.02
C LEU A 182 -4.82 1.52 4.17
N LEU A 183 -4.67 1.23 2.89
CA LEU A 183 -4.09 2.14 1.92
C LEU A 183 -5.03 2.28 0.72
N VAL A 184 -5.46 3.52 0.46
CA VAL A 184 -6.23 3.86 -0.73
C VAL A 184 -5.30 4.53 -1.74
N ARG A 185 -5.30 4.08 -2.99
CA ARG A 185 -4.51 4.66 -4.10
C ARG A 185 -5.40 5.05 -5.27
N ASP A 186 -4.91 5.93 -6.14
CA ASP A 186 -5.61 6.21 -7.40
C ASP A 186 -5.26 5.13 -8.44
N GLU A 187 -4.00 4.71 -8.47
CA GLU A 187 -3.46 3.66 -9.32
C GLU A 187 -3.41 2.28 -8.63
N PRO A 188 -3.59 1.17 -9.37
CA PRO A 188 -3.61 -0.20 -8.83
C PRO A 188 -2.22 -0.82 -8.62
N TYR A 189 -1.15 -0.04 -8.73
CA TYR A 189 0.24 -0.51 -8.70
C TYR A 189 0.77 -0.65 -7.27
N VAL A 190 0.17 -1.62 -6.56
CA VAL A 190 0.45 -1.95 -5.17
C VAL A 190 0.42 -3.46 -4.96
N ALA A 191 1.27 -3.95 -4.07
CA ALA A 191 1.25 -5.33 -3.59
C ALA A 191 1.43 -5.38 -2.07
N ILE A 192 0.99 -6.48 -1.47
CA ILE A 192 1.25 -6.83 -0.07
C ILE A 192 2.14 -8.08 -0.08
N SER A 193 3.22 -8.08 0.68
CA SER A 193 4.05 -9.28 0.80
C SER A 193 3.33 -10.42 1.53
N SER A 194 3.52 -11.63 1.01
CA SER A 194 2.95 -12.87 1.55
C SER A 194 3.65 -13.32 2.83
N GLU A 195 3.18 -14.43 3.41
CA GLU A 195 3.83 -15.11 4.54
C GLU A 195 5.30 -15.49 4.26
N THR A 196 5.66 -15.75 3.00
CA THR A 196 7.04 -16.04 2.58
C THR A 196 7.86 -14.78 2.34
N GLY A 197 7.25 -13.59 2.47
CA GLY A 197 7.82 -12.29 2.18
C GLY A 197 7.81 -11.92 0.70
N GLU A 198 7.21 -12.75 -0.16
CA GLU A 198 7.18 -12.53 -1.61
C GLU A 198 6.08 -11.53 -1.98
N PHE A 199 6.34 -10.69 -2.98
CA PHE A 199 5.35 -9.78 -3.55
C PHE A 199 5.48 -9.76 -5.07
N GLU A 200 4.37 -9.42 -5.74
CA GLU A 200 4.33 -9.24 -7.19
C GLU A 200 3.34 -8.10 -7.54
N ILE A 201 3.79 -7.15 -8.36
CA ILE A 201 2.94 -6.13 -8.98
C ILE A 201 2.95 -6.43 -10.48
N LYS A 202 1.77 -6.73 -11.04
CA LYS A 202 1.64 -7.07 -12.44
C LYS A 202 1.30 -5.85 -13.28
N ASN A 203 1.51 -5.97 -14.59
CA ASN A 203 0.94 -5.07 -15.58
C ASN A 203 1.32 -3.60 -15.34
N LEU A 204 2.55 -3.36 -14.88
CA LEU A 204 3.12 -2.03 -14.73
C LEU A 204 3.45 -1.47 -16.12
N PRO A 205 3.20 -0.18 -16.39
CA PRO A 205 3.60 0.42 -17.65
C PRO A 205 5.12 0.33 -17.84
N ASP A 206 5.58 0.09 -19.07
CA ASP A 206 7.00 0.21 -19.42
C ASP A 206 7.51 1.62 -19.03
N GLY A 207 8.65 1.66 -18.36
CA GLY A 207 9.30 2.90 -17.94
C GLY A 207 10.09 2.80 -16.64
N GLU A 208 10.65 3.92 -16.23
CA GLU A 208 11.33 4.08 -14.93
C GLU A 208 10.31 4.50 -13.88
N TRP A 209 10.19 3.71 -12.82
CA TRP A 209 9.26 3.94 -11.72
C TRP A 209 9.97 3.88 -10.38
N THR A 210 9.44 4.61 -9.40
CA THR A 210 9.95 4.55 -8.02
C THR A 210 8.98 3.77 -7.15
N PHE A 211 9.49 2.82 -6.36
CA PHE A 211 8.70 2.03 -5.42
C PHE A 211 9.15 2.28 -3.99
N VAL A 212 8.20 2.30 -3.07
CA VAL A 212 8.44 2.35 -1.62
C VAL A 212 7.90 1.10 -0.95
N PHE A 213 8.51 0.78 0.19
CA PHE A 213 8.20 -0.38 1.00
C PHE A 213 7.77 0.13 2.36
N TRP A 214 6.50 -0.02 2.71
CA TRP A 214 5.95 0.40 3.99
C TRP A 214 5.60 -0.81 4.84
N HIS A 215 5.86 -0.73 6.15
CA HIS A 215 5.45 -1.76 7.09
C HIS A 215 5.00 -1.12 8.41
N GLU A 216 4.13 -1.77 9.17
CA GLU A 216 3.60 -1.26 10.44
C GLU A 216 4.69 -1.09 11.51
N ARG A 217 5.72 -1.92 11.44
CA ARG A 217 6.94 -1.83 12.26
C ARG A 217 8.05 -1.02 11.58
N GLY A 218 7.79 -0.47 10.39
CA GLY A 218 8.76 0.32 9.66
C GLY A 218 8.91 1.75 10.21
N GLY A 219 9.96 2.43 9.76
CA GLY A 219 10.18 3.84 10.09
C GLY A 219 10.64 4.09 11.53
N ARG A 220 10.10 5.14 12.16
CA ARG A 220 10.48 5.57 13.52
C ARG A 220 9.27 5.90 14.40
N THR A 221 8.07 5.45 14.00
CA THR A 221 6.82 5.77 14.69
C THR A 221 5.99 4.52 14.89
N LYS A 222 5.10 4.54 15.90
CA LYS A 222 4.15 3.44 16.17
C LYS A 222 2.99 3.34 15.16
N ALA A 223 2.95 4.24 14.19
CA ALA A 223 1.97 4.24 13.10
C ALA A 223 2.51 3.55 11.84
N GLY A 224 3.70 2.93 11.90
CA GLY A 224 4.41 2.39 10.76
C GLY A 224 5.16 3.44 9.95
N GLY A 225 5.82 2.97 8.89
CA GLY A 225 6.64 3.80 8.04
C GLY A 225 7.40 3.01 6.99
N TYR A 226 8.15 3.75 6.18
CA TYR A 226 8.96 3.13 5.14
C TYR A 226 10.16 2.37 5.69
N LEU A 227 10.51 1.27 5.02
CA LEU A 227 11.67 0.44 5.29
C LEU A 227 12.94 1.13 4.74
N MET A 228 13.49 2.07 5.50
CA MET A 228 14.61 2.92 5.05
C MET A 228 15.99 2.26 5.13
N SER A 229 16.08 1.01 5.60
CA SER A 229 17.32 0.26 5.85
C SER A 229 17.34 -1.09 5.13
N LEU A 230 16.61 -1.21 4.01
CA LEU A 230 16.67 -2.41 3.18
C LEU A 230 18.10 -2.63 2.66
N MET A 231 18.50 -3.89 2.65
CA MET A 231 19.80 -4.37 2.19
C MET A 231 19.62 -5.33 1.02
N GLN A 232 20.58 -5.35 0.11
CA GLN A 232 20.68 -6.32 -0.98
C GLN A 232 22.16 -6.66 -1.17
N ASP A 233 22.49 -7.94 -1.21
CA ASP A 233 23.88 -8.43 -1.37
C ASP A 233 24.90 -7.80 -0.40
N GLY A 234 24.45 -7.49 0.83
CA GLY A 234 25.26 -6.88 1.88
C GLY A 234 25.40 -5.36 1.81
N GLU A 235 24.79 -4.70 0.83
CA GLU A 235 24.80 -3.25 0.68
C GLU A 235 23.42 -2.65 0.94
N LYS A 236 23.39 -1.46 1.53
CA LYS A 236 22.14 -0.72 1.72
C LYS A 236 21.62 -0.24 0.37
N VAL A 237 20.35 -0.50 0.11
CA VAL A 237 19.66 -0.04 -1.11
C VAL A 237 18.66 1.07 -0.83
N GLY A 238 18.34 1.79 -1.90
CA GLY A 238 17.30 2.81 -1.92
C GLY A 238 17.68 4.18 -1.39
N GLY A 239 16.78 5.12 -1.65
CA GLY A 239 16.94 6.52 -1.31
C GLY A 239 16.65 6.84 0.16
N ARG A 240 16.33 8.10 0.42
CA ARG A 240 16.06 8.60 1.79
C ARG A 240 14.86 7.90 2.41
N LEU A 241 13.89 7.46 1.62
CA LEU A 241 12.70 6.76 2.09
C LEU A 241 12.83 5.23 1.97
N GLY A 242 14.01 4.70 1.60
CA GLY A 242 14.14 3.31 1.17
C GLY A 242 13.50 3.07 -0.20
N ASP A 243 13.32 4.14 -0.98
CA ASP A 243 12.71 4.11 -2.31
C ASP A 243 13.67 3.52 -3.35
N LEU A 244 13.18 2.63 -4.20
CA LEU A 244 13.94 2.00 -5.28
C LEU A 244 13.45 2.50 -6.64
N GLU A 245 14.38 2.99 -7.46
CA GLU A 245 14.11 3.27 -8.88
C GLU A 245 14.28 1.98 -9.67
N VAL A 246 13.25 1.60 -10.42
CA VAL A 246 13.14 0.32 -11.11
C VAL A 246 12.71 0.56 -12.54
N THR A 247 13.44 -0.01 -13.49
CA THR A 247 13.03 -0.04 -14.90
C THR A 247 12.10 -1.24 -15.12
N ILE A 248 10.89 -0.95 -15.59
CA ILE A 248 9.93 -1.94 -16.08
C ILE A 248 10.03 -1.96 -17.60
N LYS A 249 10.09 -3.15 -18.18
CA LYS A 249 10.16 -3.33 -19.64
C LYS A 249 9.01 -4.20 -20.12
N ASP A 250 8.52 -3.89 -21.31
CA ASP A 250 7.47 -4.66 -21.98
C ASP A 250 7.77 -6.17 -22.03
N GLY A 251 6.81 -6.97 -21.59
CA GLY A 251 6.88 -8.44 -21.60
C GLY A 251 7.87 -9.06 -20.61
N GLU A 252 8.55 -8.27 -19.78
CA GLU A 252 9.54 -8.75 -18.81
C GLU A 252 9.00 -8.78 -17.37
N VAL A 253 9.60 -9.65 -16.55
CA VAL A 253 9.45 -9.64 -15.09
C VAL A 253 10.73 -9.08 -14.50
N THR A 254 10.68 -7.86 -13.98
CA THR A 254 11.78 -7.28 -13.20
C THR A 254 11.78 -7.90 -11.81
N ASP A 255 12.83 -8.65 -11.49
CA ASP A 255 13.01 -9.32 -10.20
C ASP A 255 14.01 -8.56 -9.33
N LEU A 256 13.56 -8.04 -8.18
CA LEU A 256 14.44 -7.40 -7.21
C LEU A 256 15.22 -8.41 -6.36
N GLY A 257 14.98 -9.71 -6.52
CA GLY A 257 15.59 -10.73 -5.69
C GLY A 257 15.13 -10.64 -4.23
N THR A 258 16.04 -10.98 -3.31
CA THR A 258 15.79 -10.88 -1.87
C THR A 258 16.35 -9.58 -1.31
N LEU A 259 15.48 -8.79 -0.70
CA LEU A 259 15.81 -7.64 0.12
C LEU A 259 15.77 -8.06 1.59
N THR A 260 16.77 -7.69 2.37
CA THR A 260 16.81 -8.01 3.79
C THR A 260 16.67 -6.77 4.66
N ILE A 261 16.11 -6.94 5.86
CA ILE A 261 16.03 -5.91 6.88
C ILE A 261 16.39 -6.51 8.24
N ALA A 262 17.23 -5.83 9.01
CA ALA A 262 17.54 -6.27 10.35
C ALA A 262 16.32 -6.11 11.26
N ILE A 263 16.07 -7.06 12.15
CA ILE A 263 15.00 -6.96 13.15
C ILE A 263 15.11 -5.69 14.00
N GLY A 264 16.34 -5.21 14.26
CA GLY A 264 16.59 -3.97 14.99
C GLY A 264 16.17 -2.69 14.27
N ASP A 265 15.94 -2.75 12.95
CA ASP A 265 15.40 -1.65 12.15
C ASP A 265 13.86 -1.65 12.10
N LEU A 266 13.22 -2.66 12.69
CA LEU A 266 11.77 -2.73 12.86
C LEU A 266 11.42 -2.25 14.28
N VAL A 267 10.62 -1.18 14.36
CA VAL A 267 10.26 -0.48 15.60
C VAL A 267 9.37 -1.36 16.48
N PRO A 268 9.70 -1.54 17.77
CA PRO A 268 8.86 -2.26 18.73
C PRO A 268 7.61 -1.47 19.19
#